data_AF-A0A7V4IA22-F1
#
_entry.id   AF-A0A7V4IA22-F1
#
_cell.length_a   1.000
_cell.length_b   1.000
_cell.length_c   1.000
_cell.angle_alpha   90.00
_cell.angle_beta   90.00
_cell.angle_gamma   90.00
#
_symmetry.space_group_name_H-M   'P 1'
#
loop_
_entity.id
_entity.type
_entity.pdbx_description
1 polymer ?
#
loop_
_entity_poly.entity_id
_entity_poly.type
_entity_poly.pdbx_seq_one_letter_code
_entity_poly.pdbx_strand_id
1 'polypeptide(L)'
;LATLIKNQLRSDLKVYVEWGNEIWNWGFASTVYADQQAKALGLQNVDVGAYCDPWRKYCVYASVRAFEQFERVFGTNSPRLVKVLAGQAGYHWPGYNYNHMVAGDLACLNNATINPNHITINAYAMAPYMGGQSMTEQRNALTGVRDEMQWAKNSLAGTNISLICYEGGADNYPDGSLTLTRDPQQEQIYVDYLNLLDDYCTGVFNQYTFYGGCWGLKHAAGESADINPKWRGWLSYWSLKSGTVQSEEQETASIDPQSTVLGGFQLAFVYPNPSVNGTLNLSFTEMISNSDVLIRIIDATGKVVYQNLISKPSRMYSISTQNFDKGLYFISIDAFGRKTVLKVMVN
;
A
#
# COMPACT_ATOMS: atom_id res chain seq x y z
N LEU A 1 3.30 -19.95 -4.86
CA LEU A 1 2.80 -18.56 -4.94
C LEU A 1 2.57 -18.11 -6.37
N ALA A 2 3.59 -18.06 -7.25
CA ALA A 2 3.43 -17.59 -8.64
C ALA A 2 2.26 -18.24 -9.41
N THR A 3 2.12 -19.57 -9.36
CA THR A 3 1.00 -20.29 -10.01
C THR A 3 -0.36 -19.88 -9.47
N LEU A 4 -0.47 -19.69 -8.15
CA LEU A 4 -1.72 -19.24 -7.51
C LEU A 4 -2.10 -17.85 -8.03
N ILE A 5 -1.15 -16.91 -8.02
CA ILE A 5 -1.35 -15.54 -8.49
C ILE A 5 -1.77 -15.53 -9.97
N LYS A 6 -1.03 -16.24 -10.83
CA LYS A 6 -1.32 -16.29 -12.27
C LYS A 6 -2.74 -16.81 -12.57
N ASN A 7 -3.17 -17.83 -11.83
CA ASN A 7 -4.43 -18.52 -12.09
C ASN A 7 -5.65 -17.85 -11.45
N GLN A 8 -5.47 -17.13 -10.34
CA GLN A 8 -6.58 -16.59 -9.54
C GLN A 8 -6.75 -15.07 -9.66
N LEU A 9 -5.69 -14.31 -9.96
CA LEU A 9 -5.82 -12.87 -10.19
C LEU A 9 -6.26 -12.58 -11.62
N ARG A 10 -7.16 -11.60 -11.78
CA ARG A 10 -7.65 -11.11 -13.07
C ARG A 10 -6.50 -10.87 -14.05
N SER A 11 -6.68 -11.28 -15.30
CA SER A 11 -5.60 -11.34 -16.29
C SER A 11 -5.08 -9.99 -16.78
N ASP A 12 -5.85 -8.93 -16.59
CA ASP A 12 -5.50 -7.53 -16.87
C ASP A 12 -4.56 -6.93 -15.82
N LEU A 13 -4.50 -7.50 -14.61
CA LEU A 13 -3.67 -6.99 -13.54
C LEU A 13 -2.18 -7.30 -13.72
N LYS A 14 -1.35 -6.30 -13.38
CA LYS A 14 0.10 -6.45 -13.16
C LYS A 14 0.38 -6.94 -11.75
N VAL A 15 1.43 -7.75 -11.61
CA VAL A 15 1.93 -8.32 -10.36
C VAL A 15 3.31 -7.75 -10.13
N TYR A 16 3.44 -6.93 -9.09
CA TYR A 16 4.72 -6.42 -8.61
C TYR A 16 5.29 -7.41 -7.62
N VAL A 17 6.49 -7.93 -7.92
CA VAL A 17 7.16 -8.93 -7.09
C VAL A 17 8.45 -8.33 -6.57
N GLU A 18 8.60 -8.38 -5.26
CA GLU A 18 9.77 -7.95 -4.51
C GLU A 18 10.12 -9.06 -3.52
N TRP A 19 11.40 -9.34 -3.32
CA TRP A 19 11.82 -10.32 -2.31
C TRP A 19 11.67 -9.75 -0.89
N GLY A 20 11.98 -8.47 -0.72
CA GLY A 20 11.71 -7.69 0.47
C GLY A 20 12.21 -6.25 0.33
N ASN A 21 11.61 -5.38 1.12
CA ASN A 21 12.02 -4.00 1.37
C ASN A 21 12.54 -3.88 2.82
N GLU A 22 12.99 -2.69 3.21
CA GLU A 22 13.47 -2.41 4.57
C GLU A 22 14.64 -3.30 5.04
N ILE A 23 15.32 -4.00 4.11
CA ILE A 23 16.47 -4.87 4.41
C ILE A 23 17.74 -4.05 4.71
N TRP A 24 17.63 -2.75 4.91
CA TRP A 24 18.70 -1.86 5.34
C TRP A 24 18.70 -1.60 6.86
N ASN A 25 17.57 -1.85 7.53
CA ASN A 25 17.37 -1.52 8.93
C ASN A 25 17.85 -2.65 9.84
N TRP A 26 19.01 -2.45 10.46
CA TRP A 26 19.62 -3.40 11.41
C TRP A 26 18.80 -3.67 12.68
N GLY A 27 17.74 -2.90 12.95
CA GLY A 27 16.74 -3.23 13.96
C GLY A 27 15.87 -4.42 13.58
N PHE A 28 15.81 -4.79 12.30
CA PHE A 28 15.04 -5.92 11.80
C PHE A 28 15.91 -7.16 11.60
N ALA A 29 15.35 -8.33 11.94
CA ALA A 29 16.00 -9.62 11.76
C ALA A 29 16.28 -9.93 10.27
N SER A 30 15.58 -9.28 9.35
CA SER A 30 15.76 -9.43 7.91
C SER A 30 17.13 -8.95 7.43
N THR A 31 17.60 -7.77 7.87
CA THR A 31 18.94 -7.26 7.54
C THR A 31 20.02 -8.17 8.12
N VAL A 32 19.86 -8.60 9.37
CA VAL A 32 20.78 -9.54 10.03
C VAL A 32 20.87 -10.85 9.26
N TYR A 33 19.72 -11.41 8.87
CA TYR A 33 19.65 -12.61 8.06
C TYR A 33 20.36 -12.43 6.71
N ALA A 34 20.05 -11.35 5.98
CA ALA A 34 20.63 -11.10 4.67
C ALA A 34 22.16 -10.98 4.74
N ASP A 35 22.69 -10.29 5.74
CA ASP A 35 24.14 -10.18 5.96
C ASP A 35 24.80 -11.54 6.28
N GLN A 36 24.18 -12.34 7.15
CA GLN A 36 24.67 -13.68 7.48
C GLN A 36 24.67 -14.60 6.26
N GLN A 37 23.62 -14.56 5.45
CA GLN A 37 23.54 -15.36 4.23
C GLN A 37 24.57 -14.90 3.19
N ALA A 38 24.78 -13.58 3.05
CA ALA A 38 25.85 -13.06 2.22
C ALA A 38 27.21 -13.65 2.61
N LYS A 39 27.51 -13.64 3.92
CA LYS A 39 28.74 -14.21 4.49
C LYS A 39 28.89 -15.70 4.24
N ALA A 40 27.82 -16.46 4.47
CA ALA A 40 27.80 -17.91 4.26
C ALA A 40 28.02 -18.30 2.78
N LEU A 41 27.51 -17.48 1.86
CA LEU A 41 27.66 -17.67 0.41
C LEU A 41 28.92 -17.04 -0.18
N GLY A 42 29.73 -16.34 0.65
CA GLY A 42 30.93 -15.65 0.19
C GLY A 42 30.67 -14.40 -0.66
N LEU A 43 29.43 -13.89 -0.70
CA LEU A 43 29.04 -12.74 -1.52
C LEU A 43 29.76 -11.45 -1.11
N GLN A 44 30.13 -11.31 0.17
CA GLN A 44 30.93 -10.19 0.67
C GLN A 44 32.26 -10.04 -0.09
N ASN A 45 32.82 -11.14 -0.59
CA ASN A 45 34.10 -11.16 -1.32
C ASN A 45 33.93 -10.96 -2.84
N VAL A 46 32.70 -10.94 -3.35
CA VAL A 46 32.45 -10.73 -4.78
C VAL A 46 32.67 -9.26 -5.11
N ASP A 47 33.67 -8.96 -5.94
CA ASP A 47 33.80 -7.64 -6.53
C ASP A 47 32.76 -7.45 -7.63
N VAL A 48 31.91 -6.44 -7.47
CA VAL A 48 30.88 -6.07 -8.43
C VAL A 48 31.24 -4.80 -9.21
N GLY A 49 32.42 -4.22 -8.96
CA GLY A 49 32.86 -2.96 -9.58
C GLY A 49 32.20 -1.70 -9.02
N ALA A 50 31.45 -1.84 -7.92
CA ALA A 50 30.80 -0.76 -7.20
C ALA A 50 30.69 -1.10 -5.70
N TYR A 51 30.54 -0.08 -4.87
CA TYR A 51 30.26 -0.29 -3.44
C TYR A 51 28.88 -0.95 -3.27
N CYS A 52 28.83 -2.09 -2.59
CA CYS A 52 27.59 -2.75 -2.23
C CYS A 52 27.80 -3.61 -0.97
N ASP A 53 27.02 -3.34 0.07
CA ASP A 53 27.10 -4.07 1.33
C ASP A 53 26.79 -5.57 1.16
N PRO A 54 27.33 -6.45 2.01
CA PRO A 54 27.04 -7.89 1.92
C PRO A 54 25.54 -8.20 1.93
N TRP A 55 24.77 -7.62 2.85
CA TRP A 55 23.32 -7.83 2.92
C TRP A 55 22.62 -7.42 1.62
N ARG A 56 23.06 -6.34 0.95
CA ARG A 56 22.51 -5.89 -0.33
C ARG A 56 22.81 -6.85 -1.47
N LYS A 57 24.05 -7.32 -1.55
CA LYS A 57 24.44 -8.37 -2.50
C LYS A 57 23.55 -9.61 -2.33
N TYR A 58 23.24 -9.98 -1.10
CA TYR A 58 22.30 -11.07 -0.83
C TYR A 58 20.86 -10.72 -1.21
N CYS A 59 20.37 -9.51 -0.97
CA CYS A 59 19.04 -9.08 -1.42
C CYS A 59 18.89 -9.23 -2.94
N VAL A 60 19.88 -8.79 -3.73
CA VAL A 60 19.87 -8.96 -5.19
C VAL A 60 19.94 -10.45 -5.56
N TYR A 61 20.83 -11.21 -4.93
CA TYR A 61 20.97 -12.66 -5.10
C TYR A 61 19.63 -13.40 -4.88
N ALA A 62 18.92 -13.08 -3.80
CA ALA A 62 17.66 -13.71 -3.44
C ALA A 62 16.53 -13.25 -4.38
N SER A 63 16.51 -11.96 -4.74
CA SER A 63 15.52 -11.37 -5.64
C SER A 63 15.55 -12.01 -7.02
N VAL A 64 16.71 -12.15 -7.66
CA VAL A 64 16.80 -12.74 -9.01
C VAL A 64 16.33 -14.19 -9.04
N ARG A 65 16.53 -14.93 -7.95
CA ARG A 65 16.02 -16.32 -7.79
C ARG A 65 14.52 -16.36 -7.61
N ALA A 66 13.94 -15.42 -6.86
CA ALA A 66 12.49 -15.28 -6.74
C ALA A 66 11.87 -14.93 -8.09
N PHE A 67 12.45 -13.97 -8.80
CA PHE A 67 12.00 -13.55 -10.13
C PHE A 67 12.06 -14.69 -11.13
N GLU A 68 13.11 -15.49 -11.15
CA GLU A 68 13.22 -16.66 -12.01
C GLU A 68 12.05 -17.65 -11.78
N GLN A 69 11.61 -17.85 -10.53
CA GLN A 69 10.44 -18.70 -10.26
C GLN A 69 9.14 -18.10 -10.82
N PHE A 70 9.00 -16.77 -10.76
CA PHE A 70 7.85 -16.10 -11.36
C PHE A 70 7.91 -16.15 -12.90
N GLU A 71 9.09 -15.98 -13.51
CA GLU A 71 9.27 -16.09 -14.96
C GLU A 71 8.93 -17.48 -15.49
N ARG A 72 9.28 -18.56 -14.78
CA ARG A 72 8.90 -19.93 -15.15
C ARG A 72 7.38 -20.12 -15.26
N VAL A 73 6.60 -19.33 -14.53
CA VAL A 73 5.14 -19.39 -14.50
C VAL A 73 4.51 -18.38 -15.46
N PHE A 74 4.95 -17.12 -15.43
CA PHE A 74 4.37 -16.02 -16.20
C PHE A 74 4.93 -15.90 -17.62
N GLY A 75 6.13 -16.44 -17.86
CA GLY A 75 6.98 -16.18 -19.03
C GLY A 75 7.97 -15.04 -18.75
N THR A 76 9.20 -15.15 -19.25
CA THR A 76 10.30 -14.20 -19.02
C THR A 76 9.96 -12.74 -19.35
N ASN A 77 9.17 -12.51 -20.39
CA ASN A 77 8.77 -11.16 -20.84
C ASN A 77 7.27 -10.91 -20.63
N SER A 78 6.68 -11.54 -19.62
CA SER A 78 5.26 -11.34 -19.34
C SER A 78 4.96 -9.88 -19.04
N PRO A 79 4.03 -9.21 -19.76
CA PRO A 79 3.65 -7.84 -19.46
C PRO A 79 2.93 -7.70 -18.11
N ARG A 80 2.52 -8.84 -17.51
CA ARG A 80 1.89 -8.92 -16.20
C ARG A 80 2.89 -9.01 -15.05
N LEU A 81 4.16 -9.31 -15.29
CA LEU A 81 5.15 -9.49 -14.23
C LEU A 81 6.05 -8.25 -14.15
N VAL A 82 6.05 -7.58 -13.01
CA VAL A 82 6.94 -6.46 -12.70
C VAL A 82 7.90 -6.90 -11.60
N LYS A 83 9.17 -7.09 -11.95
CA LYS A 83 10.24 -7.46 -11.02
C LYS A 83 10.82 -6.20 -10.37
N VAL A 84 10.81 -6.14 -9.04
CA VAL A 84 11.12 -4.94 -8.26
C VAL A 84 12.28 -5.20 -7.31
N LEU A 85 13.33 -4.37 -7.38
CA LEU A 85 14.29 -4.23 -6.28
C LEU A 85 13.93 -3.01 -5.44
N ALA A 86 13.88 -3.17 -4.12
CA ALA A 86 13.71 -2.07 -3.19
C ALA A 86 15.06 -1.56 -2.68
N GLY A 87 15.25 -0.26 -2.78
CA GLY A 87 16.33 0.46 -2.12
C GLY A 87 15.83 1.33 -0.98
N GLN A 88 16.70 2.22 -0.53
CA GLN A 88 16.38 3.25 0.45
C GLN A 88 17.16 4.50 0.06
N ALA A 89 16.65 5.66 0.45
CA ALA A 89 17.49 6.80 0.69
C ALA A 89 17.44 7.09 2.20
N GLY A 90 18.50 6.72 2.91
CA GLY A 90 18.60 6.89 4.37
C GLY A 90 19.74 7.81 4.76
N TYR A 91 19.90 8.08 6.06
CA TYR A 91 21.02 8.86 6.57
C TYR A 91 22.35 8.15 6.26
N HIS A 92 23.05 8.60 5.23
CA HIS A 92 24.34 8.04 4.86
C HIS A 92 25.44 8.74 5.67
N TRP A 93 26.28 7.94 6.32
CA TRP A 93 27.43 8.38 7.12
C TRP A 93 28.32 9.37 6.33
N PRO A 94 29.00 10.30 7.00
CA PRO A 94 29.95 11.21 6.34
C PRO A 94 30.92 10.45 5.44
N GLY A 95 30.92 10.76 4.14
CA GLY A 95 31.72 10.08 3.12
C GLY A 95 30.95 9.11 2.20
N TYR A 96 29.65 8.90 2.43
CA TYR A 96 28.81 8.04 1.59
C TYR A 96 27.76 8.84 0.80
N ASN A 97 27.63 8.53 -0.49
CA ASN A 97 26.67 9.15 -1.41
C ASN A 97 25.45 8.22 -1.58
N TYR A 98 24.24 8.78 -1.51
CA TYR A 98 22.96 8.12 -1.79
C TYR A 98 22.93 7.33 -3.11
N ASN A 99 23.72 7.75 -4.11
CA ASN A 99 23.86 7.04 -5.40
C ASN A 99 24.35 5.59 -5.27
N HIS A 100 25.05 5.23 -4.19
CA HIS A 100 25.64 3.90 -4.05
C HIS A 100 24.58 2.78 -3.86
N MET A 101 23.36 3.11 -3.41
CA MET A 101 22.30 2.10 -3.29
C MET A 101 21.84 1.60 -4.66
N VAL A 102 21.39 2.50 -5.54
CA VAL A 102 21.00 2.09 -6.88
C VAL A 102 22.20 1.52 -7.66
N ALA A 103 23.34 2.21 -7.66
CA ALA A 103 24.50 1.78 -8.43
C ALA A 103 25.05 0.41 -7.99
N GLY A 104 25.14 0.17 -6.68
CA GLY A 104 25.60 -1.12 -6.15
C GLY A 104 24.65 -2.27 -6.46
N ASP A 105 23.34 -2.02 -6.45
CA ASP A 105 22.34 -3.05 -6.76
C ASP A 105 22.34 -3.39 -8.26
N LEU A 106 22.47 -2.38 -9.13
CA LEU A 106 22.64 -2.59 -10.58
C LEU A 106 23.96 -3.32 -10.90
N ALA A 107 25.04 -3.01 -10.19
CA ALA A 107 26.31 -3.72 -10.31
C ALA A 107 26.18 -5.20 -9.92
N CYS A 108 25.42 -5.49 -8.85
CA CYS A 108 25.10 -6.86 -8.46
C CYS A 108 24.25 -7.59 -9.51
N LEU A 109 23.25 -6.91 -10.09
CA LEU A 109 22.44 -7.47 -11.17
C LEU A 109 23.27 -7.84 -12.41
N ASN A 110 24.33 -7.08 -12.70
CA ASN A 110 25.23 -7.35 -13.82
C ASN A 110 26.31 -8.41 -13.51
N ASN A 111 26.46 -8.82 -12.25
CA ASN A 111 27.50 -9.76 -11.85
C ASN A 111 27.05 -11.22 -12.01
N ALA A 112 27.76 -12.02 -12.81
CA ALA A 112 27.41 -13.40 -13.11
C ALA A 112 27.45 -14.35 -11.89
N THR A 113 28.17 -14.01 -10.81
CA THR A 113 28.15 -14.80 -9.57
C THR A 113 26.83 -14.62 -8.83
N ILE A 114 26.30 -13.40 -8.82
CA ILE A 114 25.07 -13.04 -8.11
C ILE A 114 23.83 -13.39 -8.96
N ASN A 115 23.88 -13.03 -10.25
CA ASN A 115 22.80 -13.16 -11.23
C ASN A 115 23.26 -13.94 -12.48
N PRO A 116 23.52 -15.26 -12.37
CA PRO A 116 24.05 -16.07 -13.46
C PRO A 116 23.11 -16.18 -14.68
N ASN A 117 21.80 -15.99 -14.47
CA ASN A 117 20.79 -16.10 -15.52
C ASN A 117 20.45 -14.74 -16.15
N HIS A 118 21.19 -13.68 -15.82
CA HIS A 118 20.98 -12.32 -16.33
C HIS A 118 19.53 -11.83 -16.20
N ILE A 119 18.88 -12.17 -15.08
CA ILE A 119 17.53 -11.70 -14.77
C ILE A 119 17.54 -10.18 -14.71
N THR A 120 16.71 -9.53 -15.53
CA THR A 120 16.52 -8.08 -15.50
C THR A 120 15.43 -7.70 -14.51
N ILE A 121 15.35 -6.41 -14.16
CA ILE A 121 14.26 -5.85 -13.36
C ILE A 121 13.46 -4.85 -14.17
N ASN A 122 12.21 -4.61 -13.76
CA ASN A 122 11.32 -3.65 -14.42
C ASN A 122 11.24 -2.34 -13.65
N ALA A 123 11.39 -2.40 -12.32
CA ALA A 123 11.32 -1.23 -11.48
C ALA A 123 12.31 -1.29 -10.32
N TYR A 124 12.73 -0.11 -9.87
CA TYR A 124 13.47 0.09 -8.65
C TYR A 124 12.62 0.95 -7.71
N ALA A 125 12.43 0.51 -6.48
CA ALA A 125 11.49 1.10 -5.55
C ALA A 125 12.22 1.85 -4.42
N MET A 126 11.74 3.04 -4.09
CA MET A 126 12.23 3.89 -2.99
C MET A 126 11.15 4.09 -1.91
N ALA A 127 11.56 4.57 -0.74
CA ALA A 127 10.67 4.92 0.37
C ALA A 127 10.85 6.39 0.79
N PRO A 128 10.35 7.37 0.01
CA PRO A 128 10.54 8.77 0.32
C PRO A 128 9.60 9.23 1.45
N TYR A 129 10.05 9.26 2.70
CA TYR A 129 9.25 9.80 3.80
C TYR A 129 9.50 11.28 4.06
N MET A 130 8.42 12.01 4.37
CA MET A 130 8.50 13.36 4.91
C MET A 130 8.62 13.29 6.43
N GLY A 131 9.85 13.14 6.91
CA GLY A 131 10.18 13.08 8.35
C GLY A 131 10.19 14.45 9.03
N GLY A 132 9.63 14.55 10.23
CA GLY A 132 9.79 15.76 11.06
C GLY A 132 8.95 15.75 12.33
N GLN A 133 9.43 16.47 13.36
CA GLN A 133 8.77 16.64 14.66
C GLN A 133 8.07 18.00 14.80
N SER A 134 8.11 18.82 13.75
CA SER A 134 7.33 20.06 13.60
C SER A 134 6.88 20.25 12.15
N MET A 135 5.87 21.10 11.91
CA MET A 135 5.43 21.41 10.54
C MET A 135 6.55 22.04 9.69
N THR A 136 7.43 22.82 10.31
CA THR A 136 8.61 23.40 9.66
C THR A 136 9.59 22.33 9.22
N GLU A 137 9.93 21.39 10.11
CA GLU A 137 10.82 20.26 9.77
C GLU A 137 10.23 19.40 8.67
N GLN A 138 8.95 19.06 8.78
CA GLN A 138 8.28 18.24 7.79
C GLN A 138 8.22 18.91 6.42
N ARG A 139 7.98 20.23 6.36
CA ARG A 139 8.05 20.99 5.11
C ARG A 139 9.47 21.02 4.55
N ASN A 140 10.49 21.15 5.40
CA ASN A 140 11.89 21.13 4.98
C ASN A 140 12.32 19.75 4.45
N ALA A 141 11.72 18.67 4.96
CA ALA A 141 11.98 17.30 4.50
C ALA A 141 11.65 17.07 3.02
N LEU A 142 10.76 17.88 2.43
CA LEU A 142 10.48 17.82 0.98
C LEU A 142 11.74 18.04 0.12
N THR A 143 12.69 18.85 0.59
CA THR A 143 13.96 19.03 -0.11
C THR A 143 14.78 17.75 -0.10
N GLY A 144 14.83 17.06 1.04
CA GLY A 144 15.47 15.74 1.16
C GLY A 144 14.82 14.75 0.20
N VAL A 145 13.50 14.60 0.25
CA VAL A 145 12.75 13.74 -0.66
C VAL A 145 13.06 14.04 -2.14
N ARG A 146 13.14 15.32 -2.53
CA ARG A 146 13.53 15.70 -3.90
C ARG A 146 14.92 15.16 -4.26
N ASP A 147 15.90 15.41 -3.41
CA ASP A 147 17.28 15.04 -3.66
C ASP A 147 17.41 13.51 -3.78
N GLU A 148 16.76 12.77 -2.88
CA GLU A 148 16.71 11.31 -2.88
C GLU A 148 16.14 10.73 -4.18
N MET A 149 14.98 11.24 -4.60
CA MET A 149 14.32 10.79 -5.82
C MET A 149 15.09 11.21 -7.07
N GLN A 150 15.72 12.38 -7.07
CA GLN A 150 16.58 12.86 -8.14
C GLN A 150 17.83 12.00 -8.29
N TRP A 151 18.48 11.63 -7.18
CA TRP A 151 19.65 10.75 -7.18
C TRP A 151 19.32 9.35 -7.69
N ALA A 152 18.20 8.77 -7.22
CA ALA A 152 17.73 7.49 -7.72
C ALA A 152 17.44 7.55 -9.23
N LYS A 153 16.71 8.58 -9.69
CA LYS A 153 16.43 8.81 -11.12
C LYS A 153 17.70 8.95 -11.95
N ASN A 154 18.69 9.71 -11.46
CA ASN A 154 19.97 9.88 -12.15
C ASN A 154 20.75 8.58 -12.25
N SER A 155 20.72 7.75 -11.21
CA SER A 155 21.39 6.45 -11.19
C SER A 155 20.75 5.43 -12.14
N LEU A 156 19.48 5.61 -12.47
CA LEU A 156 18.73 4.80 -13.43
C LEU A 156 18.77 5.38 -14.85
N ALA A 157 19.41 6.53 -15.07
CA ALA A 157 19.44 7.19 -16.38
C ALA A 157 20.06 6.29 -17.45
N GLY A 158 19.40 6.18 -18.61
CA GLY A 158 19.83 5.28 -19.69
C GLY A 158 19.40 3.83 -19.53
N THR A 159 18.74 3.46 -18.42
CA THR A 159 18.08 2.16 -18.26
C THR A 159 16.59 2.25 -18.62
N ASN A 160 15.95 1.09 -18.81
CA ASN A 160 14.49 0.97 -18.97
C ASN A 160 13.78 0.66 -17.63
N ILE A 161 14.45 0.91 -16.50
CA ILE A 161 13.94 0.58 -15.17
C ILE A 161 13.11 1.77 -14.66
N SER A 162 11.84 1.54 -14.33
CA SER A 162 10.99 2.56 -13.74
C SER A 162 11.38 2.85 -12.29
N LEU A 163 11.31 4.11 -11.89
CA LEU A 163 11.42 4.49 -10.48
C LEU A 163 10.03 4.50 -9.87
N ILE A 164 9.82 3.71 -8.81
CA ILE A 164 8.54 3.59 -8.11
C ILE A 164 8.74 3.82 -6.60
N CYS A 165 7.66 3.86 -5.83
CA CYS A 165 7.73 3.93 -4.37
C CYS A 165 7.02 2.74 -3.73
N TYR A 166 7.73 1.91 -2.94
CA TYR A 166 7.11 0.78 -2.24
C TYR A 166 6.37 1.21 -0.98
N GLU A 167 6.74 2.36 -0.44
CA GLU A 167 6.04 3.07 0.62
C GLU A 167 6.41 4.57 0.60
N GLY A 168 5.76 5.36 1.45
CA GLY A 168 6.03 6.78 1.58
C GLY A 168 4.89 7.49 2.29
N GLY A 169 5.04 8.82 2.39
CA GLY A 169 4.10 9.70 3.08
C GLY A 169 4.74 10.43 4.26
N ALA A 170 3.90 10.87 5.19
CA ALA A 170 4.36 11.58 6.38
C ALA A 170 4.94 10.62 7.42
N ASP A 171 6.15 10.92 7.90
CA ASP A 171 6.71 10.31 9.12
C ASP A 171 6.75 11.37 10.23
N ASN A 172 5.76 11.32 11.11
CA ASN A 172 5.67 12.24 12.25
C ASN A 172 6.10 11.58 13.56
N TYR A 173 6.85 10.48 13.51
CA TYR A 173 7.23 9.80 14.73
C TYR A 173 8.28 10.61 15.55
N PRO A 174 8.14 10.67 16.88
CA PRO A 174 6.98 10.25 17.67
C PRO A 174 5.94 11.38 17.77
N ASP A 175 4.71 11.15 17.32
CA ASP A 175 3.58 12.08 17.52
C ASP A 175 2.44 11.38 18.26
N GLY A 176 2.71 11.04 19.52
CA GLY A 176 1.71 10.38 20.38
C GLY A 176 0.49 11.25 20.71
N SER A 177 0.62 12.58 20.57
CA SER A 177 -0.47 13.54 20.82
C SER A 177 -1.36 13.80 19.60
N LEU A 178 -0.93 13.36 18.42
CA LEU A 178 -1.54 13.65 17.12
C LEU A 178 -1.54 15.13 16.75
N THR A 179 -0.80 15.98 17.48
CA THR A 179 -0.77 17.43 17.22
C THR A 179 -0.24 17.69 15.83
N LEU A 180 0.84 17.01 15.45
CA LEU A 180 1.45 17.17 14.13
C LEU A 180 0.63 16.46 13.05
N THR A 181 0.12 15.27 13.35
CA THR A 181 -0.71 14.45 12.45
C THR A 181 -2.02 15.14 12.07
N ARG A 182 -2.60 15.93 13.00
CA ARG A 182 -3.86 16.66 12.82
C ARG A 182 -3.67 18.13 12.50
N ASP A 183 -2.45 18.62 12.36
CA ASP A 183 -2.20 20.00 11.94
C ASP A 183 -2.77 20.23 10.53
N PRO A 184 -3.64 21.24 10.32
CA PRO A 184 -4.24 21.50 9.01
C PRO A 184 -3.21 21.69 7.88
N GLN A 185 -1.99 22.13 8.18
CA GLN A 185 -0.93 22.31 7.18
C GLN A 185 -0.47 21.00 6.53
N GLN A 186 -0.71 19.84 7.16
CA GLN A 186 -0.44 18.53 6.56
C GLN A 186 -1.14 18.35 5.22
N GLU A 187 -2.32 18.95 5.04
CA GLU A 187 -3.11 18.83 3.81
C GLU A 187 -2.34 19.36 2.60
N GLN A 188 -1.85 20.60 2.68
CA GLN A 188 -1.07 21.18 1.60
C GLN A 188 0.29 20.51 1.45
N ILE A 189 0.95 20.12 2.56
CA ILE A 189 2.23 19.39 2.47
C ILE A 189 2.07 18.07 1.72
N TYR A 190 0.97 17.35 1.92
CA TYR A 190 0.70 16.11 1.18
C TYR A 190 0.54 16.34 -0.32
N VAL A 191 -0.15 17.41 -0.71
CA VAL A 191 -0.31 17.81 -2.11
C VAL A 191 1.05 18.20 -2.71
N ASP A 192 1.83 19.02 -2.00
CA ASP A 192 3.17 19.44 -2.43
C ASP A 192 4.10 18.23 -2.63
N TYR A 193 4.04 17.27 -1.71
CA TYR A 193 4.81 16.03 -1.76
C TYR A 193 4.44 15.13 -2.94
N LEU A 194 3.16 14.87 -3.15
CA LEU A 194 2.73 14.00 -4.25
C LEU A 194 3.04 14.66 -5.61
N ASN A 195 2.85 15.97 -5.75
CA ASN A 195 3.26 16.71 -6.94
C ASN A 195 4.79 16.66 -7.16
N LEU A 196 5.58 16.76 -6.09
CA LEU A 196 7.02 16.59 -6.18
C LEU A 196 7.39 15.20 -6.68
N LEU A 197 6.73 14.16 -6.18
CA LEU A 197 7.00 12.79 -6.62
C LEU A 197 6.64 12.55 -8.09
N ASP A 198 5.68 13.25 -8.67
CA ASP A 198 5.35 13.11 -10.10
C ASP A 198 6.54 13.41 -11.03
N ASP A 199 7.44 14.30 -10.62
CA ASP A 199 8.62 14.64 -11.40
C ASP A 199 9.61 13.46 -11.51
N TYR A 200 9.48 12.45 -10.63
CA TYR A 200 10.46 11.38 -10.46
C TYR A 200 9.88 9.97 -10.55
N CYS A 201 8.77 9.71 -9.87
CA CYS A 201 8.11 8.41 -9.80
C CYS A 201 7.37 8.15 -11.11
N THR A 202 7.93 7.27 -11.94
CA THR A 202 7.38 6.94 -13.27
C THR A 202 6.41 5.77 -13.25
N GLY A 203 6.15 5.20 -12.07
CA GLY A 203 5.18 4.12 -11.88
C GLY A 203 4.35 4.31 -10.62
N VAL A 204 4.15 3.22 -9.88
CA VAL A 204 3.24 3.21 -8.73
C VAL A 204 3.87 3.91 -7.51
N PHE A 205 3.04 4.67 -6.80
CA PHE A 205 3.34 5.13 -5.45
C PHE A 205 2.44 4.37 -4.47
N ASN A 206 3.06 3.70 -3.50
CA ASN A 206 2.34 3.09 -2.39
C ASN A 206 2.38 4.01 -1.18
N GLN A 207 1.20 4.39 -0.69
CA GLN A 207 1.07 4.99 0.63
C GLN A 207 1.41 3.93 1.69
N TYR A 208 2.31 4.23 2.64
CA TYR A 208 2.73 3.26 3.66
C TYR A 208 1.53 2.59 4.35
N THR A 209 0.61 3.40 4.87
CA THR A 209 -0.66 2.89 5.40
C THR A 209 -1.79 3.89 5.27
N PHE A 210 -3.00 3.37 5.07
CA PHE A 210 -4.22 4.18 5.10
C PHE A 210 -4.55 4.62 6.54
N TYR A 211 -4.40 3.73 7.52
CA TYR A 211 -4.53 4.03 8.94
C TYR A 211 -3.41 3.34 9.75
N GLY A 212 -2.82 4.05 10.71
CA GLY A 212 -1.70 3.49 11.46
C GLY A 212 -0.91 4.53 12.24
N GLY A 213 -1.57 5.28 13.11
CA GLY A 213 -0.86 6.24 13.96
C GLY A 213 -0.38 7.48 13.21
N CYS A 214 0.83 7.92 13.53
CA CYS A 214 1.48 9.10 12.94
C CYS A 214 1.91 8.90 11.47
N TRP A 215 1.93 7.68 10.96
CA TRP A 215 2.32 7.37 9.58
C TRP A 215 1.13 7.24 8.60
N GLY A 216 -0.08 7.06 9.13
CA GLY A 216 -1.26 6.86 8.31
C GLY A 216 -1.80 8.15 7.70
N LEU A 217 -2.53 8.02 6.59
CA LEU A 217 -3.42 9.09 6.10
C LEU A 217 -4.51 9.42 7.13
N LYS A 218 -4.86 8.42 7.94
CA LYS A 218 -5.68 8.53 9.14
C LYS A 218 -4.95 7.95 10.35
N HIS A 219 -5.28 8.42 11.55
CA HIS A 219 -4.75 7.80 12.76
C HIS A 219 -5.39 6.42 12.99
N ALA A 220 -6.72 6.35 12.86
CA ALA A 220 -7.51 5.13 13.06
C ALA A 220 -8.59 4.93 12.00
N ALA A 221 -9.04 3.68 11.84
CA ALA A 221 -10.13 3.35 10.93
C ALA A 221 -11.45 4.04 11.37
N GLY A 222 -12.19 4.58 10.40
CA GLY A 222 -13.50 5.22 10.63
C GLY A 222 -13.45 6.71 11.01
N GLU A 223 -12.28 7.32 11.16
CA GLU A 223 -12.18 8.77 11.39
C GLU A 223 -12.67 9.57 10.17
N SER A 224 -13.37 10.69 10.44
CA SER A 224 -13.87 11.62 9.42
C SER A 224 -12.72 12.28 8.66
N ALA A 225 -12.97 12.70 7.41
CA ALA A 225 -12.02 13.52 6.66
C ALA A 225 -11.75 14.87 7.35
N ASP A 226 -12.69 15.41 8.13
CA ASP A 226 -12.59 16.74 8.77
C ASP A 226 -11.40 16.85 9.75
N ILE A 227 -11.03 15.74 10.38
CA ILE A 227 -9.92 15.69 11.35
C ILE A 227 -8.64 15.06 10.77
N ASN A 228 -8.64 14.68 9.48
CA ASN A 228 -7.54 13.99 8.82
C ASN A 228 -7.00 14.80 7.64
N PRO A 229 -6.15 15.81 7.90
CA PRO A 229 -5.62 16.69 6.85
C PRO A 229 -4.77 15.94 5.81
N LYS A 230 -3.99 14.92 6.21
CA LYS A 230 -3.24 14.06 5.28
C LYS A 230 -4.16 13.36 4.28
N TRP A 231 -5.27 12.80 4.76
CA TRP A 231 -6.28 12.19 3.91
C TRP A 231 -6.95 13.19 2.97
N ARG A 232 -7.24 14.41 3.43
CA ARG A 232 -7.77 15.46 2.54
C ARG A 232 -6.75 15.86 1.46
N GLY A 233 -5.48 16.01 1.81
CA GLY A 233 -4.41 16.30 0.86
C GLY A 233 -4.28 15.21 -0.21
N TRP A 234 -4.34 13.94 0.21
CA TRP A 234 -4.41 12.79 -0.70
C TRP A 234 -5.58 12.90 -1.69
N LEU A 235 -6.80 13.12 -1.19
CA LEU A 235 -7.99 13.28 -2.03
C LEU A 235 -7.86 14.47 -3.00
N SER A 236 -7.38 15.61 -2.52
CA SER A 236 -7.19 16.82 -3.32
C SER A 236 -6.23 16.57 -4.48
N TYR A 237 -5.07 15.95 -4.22
CA TYR A 237 -4.11 15.60 -5.26
C TYR A 237 -4.74 14.72 -6.37
N TRP A 238 -5.40 13.62 -5.98
CA TRP A 238 -5.97 12.69 -6.97
C TRP A 238 -7.16 13.27 -7.73
N SER A 239 -7.98 14.11 -7.07
CA SER A 239 -9.10 14.81 -7.72
C SER A 239 -8.66 15.77 -8.82
N LEU A 240 -7.50 16.42 -8.65
CA LEU A 240 -6.93 17.35 -9.63
C LEU A 240 -6.27 16.62 -10.81
N LYS A 241 -5.67 15.45 -10.57
CA LYS A 241 -5.05 14.60 -11.61
C LYS A 241 -6.09 13.89 -12.47
N SER A 242 -7.26 13.59 -11.91
CA SER A 242 -8.35 12.90 -12.59
C SER A 242 -9.20 13.82 -13.48
N GLY A 243 -8.62 14.87 -14.10
CA GLY A 243 -9.35 15.86 -14.90
C GLY A 243 -10.39 15.19 -15.80
N THR A 244 -11.68 15.42 -15.50
CA THR A 244 -12.85 14.71 -16.08
C THR A 244 -12.62 13.21 -16.23
N VAL A 245 -12.89 12.43 -15.18
CA VAL A 245 -13.03 10.98 -15.29
C VAL A 245 -14.06 10.68 -16.38
N GLN A 246 -13.59 10.31 -17.58
CA GLN A 246 -14.40 9.49 -18.47
C GLN A 246 -14.71 8.23 -17.70
N SER A 247 -15.99 7.92 -17.59
CA SER A 247 -16.53 6.73 -16.94
C SER A 247 -15.69 5.51 -17.31
N GLU A 248 -14.92 5.00 -16.35
CA GLU A 248 -14.21 3.74 -16.52
C GLU A 248 -15.22 2.61 -16.69
N GLU A 249 -15.01 1.81 -17.73
CA GLU A 249 -15.80 0.62 -18.03
C GLU A 249 -15.82 -0.35 -16.85
N GLN A 250 -17.03 -0.85 -16.55
CA GLN A 250 -17.27 -1.88 -15.55
C GLN A 250 -16.56 -3.19 -15.94
N GLU A 251 -15.38 -3.45 -15.38
CA GLU A 251 -14.87 -4.81 -15.31
C GLU A 251 -15.53 -5.55 -14.13
N THR A 252 -16.44 -6.45 -14.47
CA THR A 252 -17.05 -7.41 -13.54
C THR A 252 -16.02 -8.44 -13.08
N ALA A 253 -15.47 -8.25 -11.88
CA ALA A 253 -14.75 -9.30 -11.17
C ALA A 253 -15.73 -10.08 -10.29
N SER A 254 -15.95 -11.36 -10.59
CA SER A 254 -16.64 -12.28 -9.67
C SER A 254 -15.68 -12.66 -8.54
N ILE A 255 -16.08 -12.38 -7.30
CA ILE A 255 -15.35 -12.81 -6.11
C ILE A 255 -16.09 -13.99 -5.49
N ASP A 256 -15.36 -15.10 -5.35
CA ASP A 256 -15.72 -16.34 -4.67
C ASP A 256 -16.14 -16.07 -3.19
N PRO A 257 -17.29 -16.58 -2.71
CA PRO A 257 -17.81 -16.28 -1.37
C PRO A 257 -17.08 -16.94 -0.18
N GLN A 258 -15.91 -17.55 -0.33
CA GLN A 258 -15.26 -18.27 0.79
C GLN A 258 -13.81 -17.86 1.11
N SER A 259 -13.51 -16.56 1.21
CA SER A 259 -12.29 -16.14 1.93
C SER A 259 -12.58 -15.79 3.40
N THR A 260 -12.30 -16.79 4.24
CA THR A 260 -12.09 -16.67 5.69
C THR A 260 -11.10 -15.57 6.02
N VAL A 261 -11.55 -14.57 6.80
CA VAL A 261 -10.67 -13.59 7.47
C VAL A 261 -10.45 -14.03 8.91
N LEU A 262 -9.17 -14.16 9.24
CA LEU A 262 -8.60 -14.35 10.56
C LEU A 262 -8.99 -13.22 11.52
N GLY A 263 -9.54 -13.57 12.69
CA GLY A 263 -9.29 -12.86 13.95
C GLY A 263 -10.12 -11.61 14.31
N GLY A 264 -11.25 -11.32 13.66
CA GLY A 264 -12.13 -10.19 14.02
C GLY A 264 -13.52 -10.63 14.50
N PHE A 265 -14.04 -10.04 15.58
CA PHE A 265 -15.41 -10.29 16.05
C PHE A 265 -16.44 -9.66 15.09
N GLN A 266 -17.14 -10.49 14.31
CA GLN A 266 -18.11 -10.03 13.31
C GLN A 266 -19.53 -10.03 13.86
N LEU A 267 -20.21 -8.88 13.78
CA LEU A 267 -21.59 -8.74 14.26
C LEU A 267 -22.61 -9.35 13.28
N ALA A 268 -22.43 -9.16 11.97
CA ALA A 268 -23.34 -9.70 10.98
C ALA A 268 -22.65 -10.04 9.66
N PHE A 269 -23.31 -10.91 8.89
CA PHE A 269 -23.04 -11.14 7.48
C PHE A 269 -24.10 -10.44 6.64
N VAL A 270 -23.74 -9.95 5.45
CA VAL A 270 -24.67 -9.30 4.53
C VAL A 270 -24.80 -10.11 3.24
N TYR A 271 -26.03 -10.36 2.79
CA TYR A 271 -26.31 -11.06 1.53
C TYR A 271 -27.71 -10.75 0.98
N PRO A 272 -27.92 -10.86 -0.35
CA PRO A 272 -26.86 -10.93 -1.36
C PRO A 272 -26.06 -9.62 -1.38
N ASN A 273 -24.81 -9.67 -1.82
CA ASN A 273 -23.99 -8.49 -2.04
C ASN A 273 -23.22 -8.67 -3.35
N PRO A 274 -23.58 -7.98 -4.45
CA PRO A 274 -24.54 -6.86 -4.54
C PRO A 274 -26.01 -7.20 -4.21
N SER A 275 -26.83 -6.18 -3.92
CA SER A 275 -28.27 -6.35 -3.69
C SER A 275 -28.97 -6.95 -4.92
N VAL A 276 -29.98 -7.79 -4.69
CA VAL A 276 -30.77 -8.42 -5.75
C VAL A 276 -32.24 -8.12 -5.48
N ASN A 277 -32.97 -7.75 -6.53
CA ASN A 277 -34.40 -7.38 -6.45
C ASN A 277 -34.68 -6.29 -5.39
N GLY A 278 -33.76 -5.33 -5.25
CA GLY A 278 -33.90 -4.21 -4.33
C GLY A 278 -33.89 -4.60 -2.85
N THR A 279 -33.21 -5.70 -2.47
CA THR A 279 -33.15 -6.16 -1.08
C THR A 279 -31.72 -6.53 -0.66
N LEU A 280 -31.36 -6.16 0.56
CA LEU A 280 -30.19 -6.65 1.30
C LEU A 280 -30.66 -7.32 2.60
N ASN A 281 -30.01 -8.42 3.00
CA ASN A 281 -30.29 -9.09 4.27
C ASN A 281 -29.05 -9.10 5.15
N LEU A 282 -29.25 -8.84 6.43
CA LEU A 282 -28.28 -9.02 7.49
C LEU A 282 -28.59 -10.31 8.24
N SER A 283 -27.61 -11.20 8.36
CA SER A 283 -27.63 -12.34 9.26
C SER A 283 -26.74 -12.05 10.46
N PHE A 284 -27.38 -11.80 11.59
CA PHE A 284 -26.69 -11.50 12.84
C PHE A 284 -26.10 -12.77 13.46
N THR A 285 -24.95 -12.61 14.13
CA THR A 285 -24.39 -13.67 14.96
C THR A 285 -25.23 -13.87 16.23
N GLU A 286 -25.20 -15.07 16.80
CA GLU A 286 -26.11 -15.48 17.90
C GLU A 286 -26.06 -14.55 19.11
N MET A 287 -24.93 -13.90 19.34
CA MET A 287 -24.72 -12.94 20.44
C MET A 287 -25.58 -11.66 20.33
N ILE A 288 -26.11 -11.30 19.16
CA ILE A 288 -26.83 -10.03 18.94
C ILE A 288 -28.29 -10.04 19.35
N SER A 289 -28.89 -11.22 19.48
CA SER A 289 -30.31 -11.39 19.81
C SER A 289 -30.72 -10.79 21.17
N ASN A 290 -29.76 -10.42 22.02
CA ASN A 290 -29.99 -9.91 23.37
C ASN A 290 -29.79 -8.40 23.54
N SER A 291 -29.48 -7.63 22.49
CA SER A 291 -29.27 -6.18 22.58
C SER A 291 -30.03 -5.39 21.53
N ASP A 292 -30.18 -4.09 21.79
CA ASP A 292 -30.53 -3.14 20.75
C ASP A 292 -29.38 -3.00 19.75
N VAL A 293 -29.74 -2.90 18.47
CA VAL A 293 -28.81 -2.81 17.34
C VAL A 293 -29.15 -1.58 16.53
N LEU A 294 -28.18 -0.69 16.38
CA LEU A 294 -28.31 0.47 15.50
C LEU A 294 -27.66 0.16 14.15
N ILE A 295 -28.46 0.23 13.09
CA ILE A 295 -28.04 0.01 11.72
C ILE A 295 -28.05 1.35 11.01
N ARG A 296 -26.97 1.67 10.29
CA ARG A 296 -26.92 2.81 9.36
C ARG A 296 -26.42 2.35 8.01
N ILE A 297 -26.97 2.91 6.93
CA ILE A 297 -26.42 2.77 5.59
C ILE A 297 -25.92 4.12 5.16
N ILE A 298 -24.68 4.13 4.72
CA ILE A 298 -23.92 5.33 4.39
C ILE A 298 -23.54 5.20 2.92
N ASP A 299 -23.89 6.19 2.09
CA ASP A 299 -23.47 6.20 0.70
C ASP A 299 -21.97 6.50 0.56
N ALA A 300 -21.43 6.40 -0.67
CA ALA A 300 -20.02 6.64 -0.95
C ALA A 300 -19.54 8.06 -0.59
N THR A 301 -20.45 9.03 -0.44
CA THR A 301 -20.13 10.41 -0.05
C THR A 301 -20.06 10.59 1.48
N GLY A 302 -20.46 9.58 2.26
CA GLY A 302 -20.50 9.63 3.72
C GLY A 302 -21.86 10.04 4.28
N LYS A 303 -22.90 10.24 3.44
CA LYS A 303 -24.24 10.60 3.90
C LYS A 303 -25.00 9.37 4.37
N VAL A 304 -25.64 9.48 5.53
CA VAL A 304 -26.54 8.44 6.05
C VAL A 304 -27.85 8.47 5.26
N VAL A 305 -28.10 7.42 4.47
CA VAL A 305 -29.30 7.26 3.64
C VAL A 305 -30.36 6.37 4.29
N TYR A 306 -29.97 5.62 5.32
CA TYR A 306 -30.86 4.78 6.12
C TYR A 306 -30.35 4.70 7.54
N GLN A 307 -31.25 4.75 8.51
CA GLN A 307 -30.93 4.50 9.92
C GLN A 307 -32.12 3.81 10.59
N ASN A 308 -31.85 2.75 11.34
CA ASN A 308 -32.86 2.13 12.19
C ASN A 308 -32.25 1.56 13.47
N LEU A 309 -32.95 1.75 14.60
CA LEU A 309 -32.64 1.10 15.87
C LEU A 309 -33.61 -0.06 16.06
N ILE A 310 -33.09 -1.27 16.23
CA ILE A 310 -33.90 -2.47 16.38
C ILE A 310 -33.61 -3.07 17.76
N SER A 311 -34.66 -3.24 18.57
CA SER A 311 -34.53 -3.92 19.84
C SER A 311 -34.56 -5.43 19.68
N LYS A 312 -33.51 -6.11 20.13
CA LYS A 312 -33.40 -7.59 20.17
C LYS A 312 -33.81 -8.23 18.84
N PRO A 313 -33.08 -7.95 17.75
CA PRO A 313 -33.49 -8.39 16.43
C PRO A 313 -33.52 -9.92 16.33
N SER A 314 -34.41 -10.43 15.47
CA SER A 314 -34.32 -11.79 14.95
C SER A 314 -32.98 -12.02 14.26
N ARG A 315 -32.56 -13.28 14.08
CA ARG A 315 -31.30 -13.63 13.40
C ARG A 315 -31.15 -12.99 12.01
N MET A 316 -32.28 -12.72 11.35
CA MET A 316 -32.35 -12.09 10.04
C MET A 316 -32.98 -10.70 10.11
N TYR A 317 -32.47 -9.77 9.32
CA TYR A 317 -33.06 -8.45 9.09
C TYR A 317 -32.94 -8.04 7.63
N SER A 318 -34.04 -7.64 7.00
CA SER A 318 -34.08 -7.26 5.59
C SER A 318 -34.21 -5.76 5.43
N ILE A 319 -33.49 -5.22 4.46
CA ILE A 319 -33.43 -3.81 4.12
C ILE A 319 -33.83 -3.69 2.66
N SER A 320 -34.86 -2.88 2.38
CA SER A 320 -35.19 -2.49 1.01
C SER A 320 -34.19 -1.46 0.51
N THR A 321 -33.61 -1.73 -0.65
CA THR A 321 -32.71 -0.82 -1.39
C THR A 321 -33.37 -0.27 -2.64
N GLN A 322 -34.70 -0.38 -2.79
CA GLN A 322 -35.41 0.07 -4.00
C GLN A 322 -35.30 1.59 -4.24
N ASN A 323 -35.09 2.36 -3.16
CA ASN A 323 -34.97 3.80 -3.21
C ASN A 323 -33.51 4.27 -3.15
N PHE A 324 -32.54 3.36 -3.25
CA PHE A 324 -31.13 3.70 -3.23
C PHE A 324 -30.62 3.76 -4.66
N ASP A 325 -29.80 4.77 -4.95
CA ASP A 325 -29.09 4.83 -6.22
C ASP A 325 -28.13 3.66 -6.34
N LYS A 326 -27.90 3.18 -7.57
CA LYS A 326 -26.95 2.11 -7.84
C LYS A 326 -25.54 2.57 -7.43
N GLY A 327 -24.81 1.75 -6.69
CA GLY A 327 -23.47 2.12 -6.27
C GLY A 327 -22.99 1.48 -4.97
N LEU A 328 -21.90 2.04 -4.45
CA LEU A 328 -21.23 1.59 -3.24
C LEU A 328 -21.83 2.23 -1.98
N TYR A 329 -22.10 1.41 -0.97
CA TYR A 329 -22.54 1.82 0.35
C TYR A 329 -21.78 1.08 1.45
N PHE A 330 -21.89 1.60 2.67
CA PHE A 330 -21.38 1.00 3.89
C PHE A 330 -22.51 0.79 4.88
N ILE A 331 -22.67 -0.44 5.37
CA ILE A 331 -23.59 -0.75 6.47
C ILE A 331 -22.80 -0.71 7.77
N SER A 332 -23.11 0.25 8.63
CA SER A 332 -22.63 0.31 10.01
C SER A 332 -23.62 -0.38 10.94
N ILE A 333 -23.12 -1.26 11.79
CA ILE A 333 -23.89 -2.00 12.79
C ILE A 333 -23.24 -1.73 14.15
N ASP A 334 -23.94 -1.03 15.03
CA ASP A 334 -23.52 -0.72 16.39
C ASP A 334 -24.34 -1.55 17.38
N ALA A 335 -23.67 -2.39 18.18
CA ALA A 335 -24.27 -3.21 19.23
C ALA A 335 -23.25 -3.51 20.34
N PHE A 336 -23.67 -3.57 21.60
CA PHE A 336 -22.79 -3.82 22.77
C PHE A 336 -21.55 -2.92 22.87
N GLY A 337 -21.67 -1.65 22.48
CA GLY A 337 -20.52 -0.73 22.44
C GLY A 337 -19.47 -1.09 21.39
N ARG A 338 -19.77 -2.00 20.46
CA ARG A 338 -18.95 -2.37 19.31
C ARG A 338 -19.59 -1.92 18.03
N LYS A 339 -18.75 -1.67 17.03
CA LYS A 339 -19.15 -1.26 15.69
C LYS A 339 -18.53 -2.18 14.65
N THR A 340 -19.34 -2.70 13.73
CA THR A 340 -18.88 -3.38 12.51
C THR A 340 -19.34 -2.59 11.30
N VAL A 341 -18.46 -2.45 10.30
CA VAL A 341 -18.80 -1.82 9.03
C VAL A 341 -18.64 -2.83 7.91
N LEU A 342 -19.68 -3.01 7.10
CA LEU A 342 -19.70 -3.91 5.95
C LEU A 342 -19.81 -3.10 4.67
N LYS A 343 -19.00 -3.45 3.66
CA LYS A 343 -19.09 -2.88 2.31
C LYS A 343 -20.23 -3.57 1.55
N VAL A 344 -21.15 -2.81 0.95
CA VAL A 344 -22.24 -3.36 0.13
C VAL A 344 -22.39 -2.63 -1.19
N MET A 345 -22.80 -3.36 -2.22
CA MET A 345 -23.14 -2.82 -3.52
C MET A 345 -24.66 -2.87 -3.72
N VAL A 346 -25.26 -1.80 -4.23
CA VAL A 346 -26.66 -1.75 -4.64
C VAL A 346 -26.71 -1.76 -6.17
N ASN A 347 -27.48 -2.69 -6.75
CA ASN A 347 -27.62 -2.89 -8.20
C ASN A 347 -28.86 -2.23 -8.82
#